data_AF-A0A1I0NRC3-F1
#
_entry.id   AF-A0A1I0NRC3-F1
#
_cell.length_a   1.000
_cell.length_b   1.000
_cell.length_c   1.000
_cell.angle_alpha   90.00
_cell.angle_beta   90.00
_cell.angle_gamma   90.00
#
_symmetry.space_group_name_H-M   'P 1'
#
loop_
_entity.id
_entity.type
_entity.pdbx_description
1 polymer ?
#
loop_
_entity_poly.entity_id
_entity_poly.type
_entity_poly.pdbx_seq_one_letter_code
_entity_poly.pdbx_strand_id
1 'polypeptide(L)'
;MEAPEWRTVWRFIAGRPRPRLRVVGIAVAAVLAGSLVFVAGLPVGLYEFGGWTVFALVLGVVAGVRTAGLVPTVGSLWLVALWGYVFPPLVGYFTGQWEPASRYAHPRMMGVAHRSAFGDLRHGVETATEFGLLAAVVLGILTYLAGAGLRWLTDRFSSESEAR
;
A
#
# COMPACT_ATOMS: atom_id res chain seq x y z
N MET A 1 21.45 -32.21 -0.89
CA MET A 1 22.18 -30.92 -0.81
C MET A 1 21.16 -29.84 -0.53
N GLU A 2 20.98 -29.50 0.75
CA GLU A 2 20.08 -28.42 1.16
C GLU A 2 20.61 -27.09 0.59
N ALA A 3 19.73 -26.30 -0.04
CA ALA A 3 20.13 -24.99 -0.52
C ALA A 3 20.54 -24.13 0.69
N PRO A 4 21.63 -23.35 0.59
CA PRO A 4 22.11 -22.57 1.72
C PRO A 4 21.02 -21.61 2.20
N GLU A 5 20.80 -21.55 3.52
CA GLU A 5 19.65 -20.91 4.19
C GLU A 5 19.38 -19.48 3.69
N TRP A 6 20.44 -18.74 3.33
CA TRP A 6 20.33 -17.39 2.78
C TRP A 6 19.48 -17.31 1.51
N ARG A 7 19.49 -18.33 0.64
CA ARG A 7 18.69 -18.36 -0.60
C ARG A 7 17.20 -18.44 -0.30
N THR A 8 16.82 -19.13 0.76
CA THR A 8 15.43 -19.24 1.21
C THR A 8 14.95 -17.91 1.77
N VAL A 9 15.77 -17.25 2.60
CA VAL A 9 15.51 -15.92 3.13
C VAL A 9 15.35 -14.90 1.98
N TRP A 10 16.27 -14.90 1.02
CA TRP A 10 16.18 -13.99 -0.13
C TRP A 10 14.96 -14.23 -1.01
N ARG A 11 14.55 -15.48 -1.21
CA ARG A 11 13.30 -15.78 -1.93
C ARG A 11 12.07 -15.27 -1.19
N PHE A 12 12.08 -15.31 0.14
CA PHE A 12 11.00 -14.75 0.95
C PHE A 12 10.95 -13.21 0.88
N ILE A 13 12.11 -12.57 0.91
CA ILE A 13 12.24 -11.10 0.87
C ILE A 13 11.93 -10.55 -0.52
N ALA A 14 12.56 -11.09 -1.57
CA ALA A 14 12.47 -10.58 -2.94
C ALA A 14 11.30 -11.16 -3.74
N GLY A 15 10.76 -12.30 -3.32
CA GLY A 15 9.63 -12.97 -3.95
C GLY A 15 9.92 -13.57 -5.32
N ARG A 16 8.88 -14.20 -5.89
CA ARG A 16 8.91 -14.73 -7.26
C ARG A 16 8.67 -13.60 -8.27
N PRO A 17 9.32 -13.61 -9.44
CA PRO A 17 9.30 -12.48 -10.38
C PRO A 17 7.91 -12.17 -10.91
N ARG A 18 7.11 -13.17 -11.31
CA ARG A 18 5.75 -12.94 -11.85
C ARG A 18 4.77 -12.42 -10.79
N PRO A 19 4.61 -13.05 -9.61
CA PRO A 19 3.79 -12.50 -8.53
C PRO A 19 4.22 -11.11 -8.07
N ARG A 20 5.53 -10.87 -7.94
CA ARG A 20 6.08 -9.54 -7.61
C ARG A 20 5.61 -8.47 -8.58
N LEU A 21 5.80 -8.69 -9.88
CA LEU A 21 5.40 -7.74 -10.91
C LEU A 21 3.90 -7.47 -10.91
N ARG A 22 3.07 -8.49 -10.62
CA ARG A 22 1.62 -8.31 -10.50
C ARG A 22 1.23 -7.46 -9.30
N VAL A 23 1.80 -7.72 -8.12
CA VAL A 23 1.49 -6.92 -6.91
C VAL A 23 1.91 -5.47 -7.10
N VAL A 24 3.14 -5.24 -7.56
CA VAL A 24 3.64 -3.90 -7.85
C VAL A 24 2.81 -3.24 -8.94
N GLY A 25 2.51 -3.95 -10.03
CA GLY A 25 1.70 -3.44 -11.14
C GLY A 25 0.28 -3.08 -10.71
N ILE A 26 -0.35 -3.88 -9.84
CA ILE A 26 -1.67 -3.58 -9.28
C ILE A 26 -1.62 -2.33 -8.40
N ALA A 27 -0.61 -2.20 -7.53
CA ALA A 27 -0.44 -1.01 -6.70
C ALA A 27 -0.27 0.25 -7.54
N VAL A 28 0.64 0.20 -8.54
CA VAL A 28 0.88 1.30 -9.48
C VAL A 28 -0.38 1.65 -10.28
N ALA A 29 -1.07 0.64 -10.83
CA ALA A 29 -2.30 0.86 -11.58
C ALA A 29 -3.40 1.47 -10.70
N ALA A 30 -3.53 1.02 -9.45
CA ALA A 30 -4.49 1.56 -8.50
C ALA A 30 -4.21 3.04 -8.21
N VAL A 31 -2.97 3.41 -7.89
CA VAL A 31 -2.64 4.82 -7.63
C VAL A 31 -2.80 5.70 -8.87
N LEU A 32 -2.46 5.21 -10.06
CA LEU A 32 -2.69 5.95 -11.31
C LEU A 32 -4.18 6.15 -11.60
N ALA A 33 -4.99 5.10 -11.46
CA ALA A 33 -6.43 5.19 -11.60
C ALA A 33 -7.02 6.15 -10.56
N GLY A 34 -6.58 6.03 -9.30
CA GLY A 34 -6.92 6.95 -8.22
C GLY A 34 -6.60 8.40 -8.58
N SER A 35 -5.41 8.67 -9.12
CA SER A 35 -5.01 9.99 -9.60
C SER A 35 -5.93 10.53 -10.69
N LEU A 36 -6.25 9.72 -11.71
CA LEU A 36 -7.11 10.15 -12.82
C LEU A 36 -8.53 10.47 -12.35
N VAL A 37 -9.12 9.59 -11.54
CA VAL A 37 -10.47 9.79 -10.99
C VAL A 37 -10.48 11.00 -10.05
N PHE A 38 -9.41 11.20 -9.29
CA PHE A 38 -9.24 12.38 -8.44
C PHE A 38 -9.14 13.67 -9.25
N VAL A 39 -8.36 13.71 -10.33
CA VAL A 39 -8.25 14.91 -11.19
C VAL A 39 -9.55 15.16 -11.95
N ALA A 40 -10.30 14.12 -12.30
CA ALA A 40 -11.61 14.22 -12.97
C ALA A 40 -12.72 14.79 -12.08
N GLY A 41 -12.44 15.17 -10.83
CA GLY A 41 -13.45 15.75 -9.94
C GLY A 41 -14.42 14.72 -9.35
N LEU A 42 -14.25 13.43 -9.63
CA LEU A 42 -15.15 12.40 -9.11
C LEU A 42 -14.92 12.17 -7.61
N PRO A 43 -15.99 11.87 -6.85
CA PRO A 43 -15.90 11.45 -5.46
C PRO A 43 -15.36 10.03 -5.46
N VAL A 44 -14.04 9.92 -5.54
CA VAL A 44 -13.38 8.68 -5.21
C VAL A 44 -13.64 8.51 -3.71
N GLY A 45 -14.09 7.33 -3.26
CA GLY A 45 -14.24 6.99 -1.82
C GLY A 45 -12.95 7.05 -1.00
N LEU A 46 -11.93 7.74 -1.54
CA LEU A 46 -10.68 8.21 -0.95
C LEU A 46 -10.85 9.00 0.35
N TYR A 47 -11.88 9.85 0.42
CA TYR A 47 -12.06 10.76 1.55
C TYR A 47 -12.42 10.02 2.83
N GLU A 48 -12.98 8.82 2.68
CA GLU A 48 -13.13 7.84 3.75
C GLU A 48 -11.98 6.83 3.61
N PHE A 49 -10.85 7.15 4.25
CA PHE A 49 -9.59 6.38 4.31
C PHE A 49 -9.71 4.84 4.38
N GLY A 50 -10.87 4.31 4.79
CA GLY A 50 -11.20 2.90 4.82
C GLY A 50 -11.02 2.15 3.50
N GLY A 51 -11.42 2.72 2.36
CA GLY A 51 -11.37 2.00 1.07
C GLY A 51 -9.94 1.61 0.65
N TRP A 52 -9.01 2.56 0.77
CA TRP A 52 -7.60 2.33 0.46
C TRP A 52 -6.87 1.50 1.51
N THR A 53 -7.28 1.62 2.77
CA THR A 53 -6.77 0.77 3.85
C THR A 53 -7.14 -0.69 3.59
N VAL A 54 -8.42 -0.97 3.28
CA VAL A 54 -8.88 -2.32 2.93
C VAL A 54 -8.14 -2.84 1.70
N PHE A 55 -8.00 -2.03 0.66
CA PHE A 55 -7.24 -2.40 -0.54
C PHE A 55 -5.79 -2.78 -0.20
N ALA A 56 -5.09 -1.95 0.58
CA ALA A 56 -3.70 -2.18 0.99
C ALA A 56 -3.55 -3.49 1.79
N LEU A 57 -4.46 -3.75 2.74
CA LEU A 57 -4.45 -4.98 3.54
C LEU A 57 -4.70 -6.22 2.68
N VAL A 58 -5.71 -6.18 1.81
CA VAL A 58 -6.02 -7.26 0.88
C VAL A 58 -4.84 -7.52 -0.06
N LEU A 59 -4.22 -6.46 -0.59
CA LEU A 59 -3.05 -6.57 -1.46
C LEU A 59 -1.89 -7.27 -0.74
N GLY A 60 -1.66 -6.93 0.53
CA GLY A 60 -0.64 -7.57 1.36
C GLY A 60 -0.88 -9.06 1.60
N VAL A 61 -2.12 -9.45 1.90
CA VAL A 61 -2.50 -10.86 2.03
C VAL A 61 -2.33 -11.61 0.71
N VAL A 62 -2.81 -11.04 -0.40
CA VAL A 62 -2.65 -11.63 -1.74
C VAL A 62 -1.17 -11.78 -2.10
N ALA A 63 -0.34 -10.80 -1.77
CA ALA A 63 1.10 -10.84 -1.97
C ALA A 63 1.74 -12.00 -1.19
N GLY A 64 1.31 -12.17 0.07
CA GLY A 64 1.65 -13.29 0.94
C GLY A 64 1.30 -14.63 0.32
N VAL A 65 0.03 -14.83 -0.08
CA VAL A 65 -0.48 -16.06 -0.72
C VAL A 65 0.31 -16.38 -1.98
N ARG A 66 0.60 -15.38 -2.82
CA ARG A 66 1.24 -15.56 -4.13
C ARG A 66 2.77 -15.56 -4.09
N THR A 67 3.43 -15.48 -2.92
CA THR A 67 4.90 -15.39 -2.78
C THR A 67 5.51 -14.20 -3.53
N ALA A 68 4.85 -13.05 -3.48
CA ALA A 68 5.30 -11.85 -4.19
C ALA A 68 6.55 -11.20 -3.59
N GLY A 69 6.90 -11.56 -2.34
CA GLY A 69 8.05 -11.03 -1.62
C GLY A 69 7.66 -9.97 -0.61
N LEU A 70 8.36 -9.93 0.53
CA LEU A 70 8.11 -8.95 1.58
C LEU A 70 8.41 -7.51 1.15
N VAL A 71 9.57 -7.27 0.54
CA VAL A 71 10.00 -5.93 0.08
C VAL A 71 9.01 -5.31 -0.93
N PRO A 72 8.62 -6.00 -2.02
CA PRO A 72 7.65 -5.43 -2.96
C PRO A 72 6.26 -5.25 -2.33
N THR A 73 5.90 -6.03 -1.30
CA THR A 73 4.66 -5.82 -0.54
C THR A 73 4.71 -4.53 0.26
N VAL A 74 5.73 -4.36 1.11
CA VAL A 74 5.93 -3.13 1.90
C VAL A 74 6.01 -1.91 1.00
N GLY A 75 6.78 -1.97 -0.10
CA GLY A 75 6.88 -0.88 -1.06
C GLY A 75 5.56 -0.54 -1.74
N SER A 76 4.72 -1.53 -2.04
CA SER A 76 3.39 -1.30 -2.62
C SER A 76 2.42 -0.65 -1.64
N LEU A 77 2.42 -1.08 -0.37
CA LEU A 77 1.62 -0.47 0.69
C LEU A 77 2.08 0.96 0.97
N TRP A 78 3.39 1.18 1.01
CA TRP A 78 3.95 2.52 1.19
C TRP A 78 3.62 3.43 0.01
N LEU A 79 3.68 2.95 -1.23
CA LEU A 79 3.25 3.72 -2.40
C LEU A 79 1.80 4.19 -2.29
N VAL A 80 0.90 3.33 -1.82
CA VAL A 80 -0.51 3.67 -1.58
C VAL A 80 -0.63 4.76 -0.50
N ALA A 81 0.07 4.61 0.61
CA ALA A 81 0.08 5.61 1.69
C ALA A 81 0.64 6.95 1.21
N LEU A 82 1.81 6.92 0.56
CA LEU A 82 2.48 8.08 -0.02
C LEU A 82 1.54 8.83 -0.98
N TRP A 83 0.88 8.09 -1.87
CA TRP A 83 -0.09 8.66 -2.77
C TRP A 83 -1.22 9.37 -2.01
N GLY A 84 -1.80 8.74 -0.97
CA GLY A 84 -2.91 9.33 -0.20
C GLY A 84 -2.53 10.60 0.57
N TYR A 85 -1.31 10.67 1.09
CA TYR A 85 -0.83 11.82 1.86
C TYR A 85 -0.22 12.93 1.00
N VAL A 86 0.30 12.62 -0.19
CA VAL A 86 1.07 13.58 -1.01
C VAL A 86 0.32 14.03 -2.26
N PHE A 87 -0.38 13.13 -2.94
CA PHE A 87 -0.96 13.46 -4.25
C PHE A 87 -2.12 14.47 -4.17
N PRO A 88 -3.12 14.33 -3.27
CA PRO A 88 -4.17 15.34 -3.16
C PRO A 88 -3.65 16.75 -2.83
N PRO A 89 -2.74 16.94 -1.83
CA PRO A 89 -2.13 18.24 -1.56
C PRO A 89 -1.32 18.80 -2.72
N LEU A 90 -0.62 17.94 -3.47
CA LEU A 90 0.16 18.35 -4.64
C LEU A 90 -0.75 18.95 -5.72
N VAL A 91 -1.90 18.33 -5.98
CA VAL A 91 -2.89 18.87 -6.93
C VAL A 91 -3.46 20.19 -6.42
N GLY A 92 -3.76 20.31 -5.13
CA GLY A 92 -4.19 21.58 -4.51
C GLY A 92 -3.16 22.70 -4.66
N TYR A 93 -1.87 22.38 -4.47
CA TYR A 93 -0.76 23.30 -4.67
C TYR A 93 -0.68 23.83 -6.10
N PHE A 94 -0.80 22.95 -7.11
CA PHE A 94 -0.72 23.37 -8.52
C PHE A 94 -1.98 24.08 -9.04
N THR A 95 -3.15 23.76 -8.49
CA THR A 95 -4.42 24.39 -8.92
C THR A 95 -4.71 25.69 -8.17
N GLY A 96 -3.94 26.02 -7.14
CA GLY A 96 -4.21 27.14 -6.24
C GLY A 96 -5.43 26.93 -5.35
N GLN A 97 -6.06 25.75 -5.40
CA GLN A 97 -7.22 25.39 -4.61
C GLN A 97 -6.77 24.82 -3.26
N TRP A 98 -6.53 25.72 -2.31
CA TRP A 98 -6.22 25.38 -0.92
C TRP A 98 -7.32 25.96 -0.01
N GLU A 99 -8.35 25.18 0.24
CA GLU A 99 -9.32 25.51 1.28
C GLU A 99 -9.29 24.41 2.34
N PRO A 100 -9.42 24.74 3.64
CA PRO A 100 -9.36 23.77 4.74
C PRO A 100 -10.35 22.61 4.63
N ALA A 101 -11.43 22.76 3.85
CA ALA A 101 -12.42 21.71 3.58
C ALA A 101 -12.38 21.19 2.14
N SER A 102 -11.34 21.54 1.37
CA SER A 102 -11.24 21.12 -0.02
C SER A 102 -10.88 19.65 -0.16
N ARG A 103 -11.30 19.08 -1.29
CA ARG A 103 -10.88 17.77 -1.79
C ARG A 103 -9.38 17.66 -2.11
N TYR A 104 -8.56 18.63 -1.73
CA TYR A 104 -7.11 18.60 -1.93
C TYR A 104 -6.36 18.53 -0.60
N ALA A 105 -7.07 18.58 0.54
CA ALA A 105 -6.48 18.36 1.84
C ALA A 105 -6.03 16.89 2.01
N HIS A 106 -4.90 16.68 2.68
CA HIS A 106 -4.44 15.35 3.13
C HIS A 106 -5.40 14.76 4.20
N PRO A 107 -5.36 13.45 4.48
CA PRO A 107 -6.11 12.84 5.57
C PRO A 107 -5.70 13.47 6.91
N ARG A 108 -6.57 14.31 7.50
CA ARG A 108 -6.30 15.01 8.75
C ARG A 108 -6.82 14.21 9.94
N MET A 109 -5.99 14.01 10.95
CA MET A 109 -6.53 13.84 12.30
C MET A 109 -7.02 15.22 12.77
N MET A 110 -8.33 15.43 12.73
CA MET A 110 -9.12 16.54 13.31
C MET A 110 -8.35 17.83 13.68
N GLY A 111 -8.57 18.92 12.93
CA GLY A 111 -8.42 20.29 13.46
C GLY A 111 -7.16 21.09 13.09
N VAL A 112 -6.18 20.53 12.39
CA VAL A 112 -4.98 21.27 11.95
C VAL A 112 -5.11 21.66 10.48
N ALA A 113 -5.34 22.94 10.18
CA ALA A 113 -5.24 23.49 8.83
C ALA A 113 -3.95 24.32 8.73
N HIS A 114 -3.02 23.93 7.86
CA HIS A 114 -1.82 24.76 7.63
C HIS A 114 -2.20 26.02 6.84
N ARG A 115 -1.46 27.11 7.08
CA ARG A 115 -1.72 28.43 6.48
C ARG A 115 -1.34 28.53 4.99
N SER A 116 -0.88 27.44 4.36
CA SER A 116 -0.46 27.43 2.95
C SER A 116 -0.49 26.03 2.33
N ALA A 117 -0.67 25.97 1.01
CA ALA A 117 -0.60 24.74 0.23
C ALA A 117 0.78 24.05 0.30
N PHE A 118 1.87 24.83 0.37
CA PHE A 118 3.22 24.28 0.56
C PHE A 118 3.38 23.60 1.92
N GLY A 119 2.79 24.17 2.98
CA GLY A 119 2.78 23.56 4.32
C GLY A 119 2.04 22.23 4.35
N ASP A 120 0.86 22.16 3.71
CA ASP A 120 0.08 20.92 3.60
C ASP A 120 0.81 19.84 2.78
N LEU A 121 1.52 20.22 1.71
CA LEU A 121 2.33 19.29 0.92
C LEU A 121 3.53 18.75 1.72
N ARG A 122 4.28 19.65 2.37
CA ARG A 122 5.42 19.27 3.21
C ARG A 122 5.00 18.31 4.32
N HIS A 123 3.92 18.62 5.02
CA HIS A 123 3.40 17.78 6.09
C HIS A 123 2.92 16.41 5.56
N GLY A 124 2.31 16.38 4.38
CA GLY A 124 1.95 15.14 3.70
C GLY A 124 3.17 14.26 3.40
N VAL A 125 4.27 14.83 2.94
CA VAL A 125 5.53 14.11 2.69
C VAL A 125 6.16 13.60 3.98
N GLU A 126 6.25 14.44 5.01
CA GLU A 126 6.77 14.07 6.34
C GLU A 126 5.94 12.91 6.93
N THR A 127 4.61 13.05 6.93
CA THR A 127 3.69 12.03 7.46
C THR A 127 3.76 10.72 6.69
N ALA A 128 3.81 10.78 5.35
CA ALA A 128 3.94 9.59 4.51
C ALA A 128 5.27 8.85 4.74
N THR A 129 6.34 9.60 5.04
CA THR A 129 7.68 9.04 5.23
C THR A 129 7.85 8.47 6.64
N GLU A 130 7.39 9.18 7.67
CA GLU A 130 7.56 8.76 9.06
C GLU A 130 6.52 7.73 9.48
N PHE A 131 5.24 8.07 9.33
CA PHE A 131 4.14 7.22 9.76
C PHE A 131 3.69 6.26 8.67
N GLY A 132 3.62 6.73 7.42
CA GLY A 132 3.20 5.92 6.28
C GLY A 132 4.15 4.75 6.01
N LEU A 133 5.46 4.98 6.07
CA LEU A 133 6.46 3.91 5.90
C LEU A 133 6.43 2.93 7.07
N LEU A 134 6.38 3.42 8.31
CA LEU A 134 6.32 2.56 9.50
C LEU A 134 5.06 1.68 9.46
N ALA A 135 3.90 2.27 9.15
CA ALA A 135 2.65 1.54 8.99
C ALA A 135 2.75 0.51 7.85
N ALA A 136 3.34 0.88 6.70
CA ALA A 136 3.53 -0.04 5.57
C ALA A 136 4.46 -1.21 5.92
N VAL A 137 5.50 -0.98 6.73
CA VAL A 137 6.38 -2.05 7.23
C VAL A 137 5.60 -2.98 8.14
N VAL A 138 4.95 -2.45 9.18
CA VAL A 138 4.21 -3.25 10.18
C VAL A 138 3.08 -4.03 9.51
N LEU A 139 2.18 -3.33 8.80
CA LEU A 139 1.04 -3.94 8.13
C LEU A 139 1.48 -4.85 6.98
N GLY A 140 2.53 -4.48 6.24
CA GLY A 140 3.09 -5.29 5.17
C GLY A 140 3.63 -6.62 5.67
N ILE A 141 4.36 -6.62 6.79
CA ILE A 141 4.81 -7.86 7.44
C ILE A 141 3.62 -8.70 7.89
N LEU A 142 2.69 -8.10 8.64
CA LEU A 142 1.54 -8.82 9.20
C LEU A 142 0.67 -9.46 8.12
N THR A 143 0.30 -8.69 7.10
CA THR A 143 -0.57 -9.16 6.01
C THR A 143 0.14 -10.17 5.11
N TYR A 144 1.43 -9.96 4.80
CA TYR A 144 2.22 -10.91 4.03
C TYR A 144 2.36 -12.25 4.76
N LEU A 145 2.66 -12.23 6.07
CA LEU A 145 2.74 -13.44 6.89
C LEU A 145 1.39 -14.15 6.99
N ALA A 146 0.29 -13.41 7.17
CA ALA A 146 -1.05 -13.98 7.16
C ALA A 146 -1.35 -14.71 5.84
N GLY A 147 -1.04 -14.08 4.70
CA GLY A 147 -1.22 -14.71 3.39
C GLY A 147 -0.30 -15.92 3.16
N ALA A 148 0.95 -15.84 3.63
CA ALA A 148 1.89 -16.96 3.56
C ALA A 148 1.43 -18.16 4.43
N GLY A 149 0.89 -17.88 5.62
CA GLY A 149 0.30 -18.88 6.51
C GLY A 149 -0.94 -19.53 5.91
N LEU A 150 -1.82 -18.75 5.28
CA LEU A 150 -3.00 -19.28 4.57
C LEU A 150 -2.61 -20.22 3.43
N ARG A 151 -1.59 -19.86 2.63
CA ARG A 151 -1.04 -20.77 1.62
C ARG A 151 -0.52 -22.06 2.26
N TRP A 152 0.27 -21.95 3.34
CA TRP A 152 0.82 -23.13 3.99
C TRP A 152 -0.27 -24.09 4.51
N LEU A 153 -1.34 -23.56 5.11
CA LEU A 153 -2.49 -24.35 5.55
C LEU A 153 -3.17 -25.06 4.38
N THR A 154 -3.44 -24.33 3.30
CA THR A 154 -4.10 -24.90 2.11
C THR A 154 -3.25 -26.00 1.45
N ASP A 155 -1.94 -25.77 1.28
CA ASP A 155 -1.02 -26.78 0.75
C ASP A 155 -0.99 -28.05 1.62
N ARG A 156 -1.04 -27.89 2.96
CA ARG A 156 -1.04 -29.01 3.91
C ARG A 156 -2.31 -29.85 3.80
N PHE A 157 -3.49 -29.23 3.82
CA PHE A 157 -4.76 -29.98 3.75
C PHE A 157 -4.97 -30.68 2.41
N SER A 158 -4.52 -30.08 1.30
CA SER A 158 -4.57 -30.74 -0.01
C SER A 158 -3.71 -32.00 -0.05
N SER A 159 -2.52 -31.97 0.56
CA SER A 159 -1.64 -33.15 0.63
C SER A 159 -2.20 -34.30 1.48
N GLU A 160 -2.95 -33.99 2.55
CA GLU A 160 -3.60 -35.00 3.40
C GLU A 160 -4.81 -35.65 2.71
N SER A 161 -5.46 -34.92 1.79
CA SER A 161 -6.58 -35.41 0.99
C SER A 161 -6.16 -36.33 -0.15
N GLU A 162 -4.99 -36.14 -0.76
CA GLU A 162 -4.49 -37.00 -1.84
C GLU A 162 -3.88 -38.31 -1.33
N ALA A 163 -3.53 -38.38 -0.04
CA ALA A 163 -2.94 -39.56 0.60
C ALA A 163 -3.97 -40.56 1.17
N ARG A 164 -5.27 -40.26 1.10
CA ARG A 164 -6.38 -41.12 1.52
C ARG A 164 -7.09 -41.71 0.32
#